data_AF-A0A2A7GUV6-F1
#
_entry.id   AF-A0A2A7GUV6-F1
#
_cell.length_a   1.000
_cell.length_b   1.000
_cell.length_c   1.000
_cell.angle_alpha   90.00
_cell.angle_beta   90.00
_cell.angle_gamma   90.00
#
_symmetry.space_group_name_H-M   'P 1'
#
loop_
_entity.id
_entity.type
_entity.pdbx_description
1 polymer ?
#
loop_
_entity_poly.entity_id
_entity_poly.type
_entity_poly.pdbx_seq_one_letter_code
_entity_poly.pdbx_strand_id
1 'polypeptide(L)' 'MSKQKVAIVTGGASGIGRSLAIQLSNKDVFVIIADINETDGEAVVNCIKN' A
#
# COMPACT_ATOMS: atom_id res chain seq x y z
N MET A 1 6.30 24.07 1.96
CA MET A 1 5.87 22.77 1.41
C MET A 1 6.09 21.70 2.46
N SER A 2 5.05 20.98 2.88
CA SER A 2 5.18 19.82 3.78
C SER A 2 5.80 18.64 3.03
N LYS A 3 6.72 17.93 3.66
CA LYS A 3 7.36 16.74 3.07
C LYS A 3 6.31 15.62 2.92
N GLN A 4 6.14 15.08 1.71
CA GLN A 4 5.25 13.94 1.49
C GLN A 4 5.77 12.73 2.26
N LYS A 5 4.88 12.03 2.96
CA LYS A 5 5.22 10.80 3.69
C LYS A 5 5.18 9.62 2.73
N VAL A 6 6.16 8.72 2.86
CA VAL A 6 6.28 7.49 2.07
C VAL A 6 6.32 6.31 3.04
N ALA A 7 5.60 5.24 2.72
CA ALA A 7 5.63 3.98 3.47
C ALA A 7 5.88 2.80 2.53
N ILE A 8 6.75 1.88 2.94
CA ILE A 8 6.98 0.61 2.25
C ILE A 8 6.37 -0.49 3.13
N VAL A 9 5.46 -1.26 2.57
CA VAL A 9 4.77 -2.34 3.29
C VAL A 9 5.23 -3.68 2.73
N THR A 10 6.08 -4.38 3.47
CA THR A 10 6.45 -5.76 3.14
C THR A 10 5.31 -6.72 3.49
N GLY A 11 5.05 -7.71 2.64
CA GLY A 11 3.88 -8.59 2.83
C GLY A 11 2.54 -7.86 2.58
N GLY A 12 2.57 -6.78 1.80
CA GLY A 12 1.43 -5.87 1.61
C GLY A 12 0.32 -6.42 0.69
N ALA A 13 0.51 -7.57 0.05
CA ALA A 13 -0.49 -8.14 -0.84
C ALA A 13 -1.65 -8.81 -0.09
N SER A 14 -1.47 -9.18 1.19
CA SER A 14 -2.47 -9.94 1.94
C SER A 14 -2.53 -9.59 3.43
N GLY A 15 -3.54 -10.13 4.13
CA GLY A 15 -3.68 -10.07 5.58
C GLY A 15 -3.56 -8.65 6.16
N ILE A 16 -2.70 -8.53 7.18
CA ILE A 16 -2.45 -7.27 7.90
C ILE A 16 -1.74 -6.25 6.98
N GLY A 17 -0.79 -6.70 6.16
CA GLY A 17 -0.05 -5.82 5.24
C GLY A 17 -0.99 -5.12 4.27
N ARG A 18 -1.93 -5.85 3.67
CA ARG A 18 -2.99 -5.28 2.81
C ARG A 18 -3.82 -4.23 3.53
N SER A 19 -4.32 -4.57 4.74
CA SER A 19 -5.13 -3.63 5.52
C SER A 19 -4.35 -2.35 5.87
N LEU A 20 -3.09 -2.50 6.25
CA LEU A 20 -2.21 -1.38 6.56
C LEU A 20 -1.94 -0.50 5.32
N ALA A 21 -1.67 -1.11 4.16
CA ALA A 21 -1.45 -0.39 2.91
C ALA A 21 -2.64 0.50 2.54
N ILE A 22 -3.86 -0.05 2.64
CA ILE A 22 -5.11 0.69 2.37
C ILE A 22 -5.33 1.81 3.41
N GLN A 23 -5.08 1.55 4.69
CA GLN A 23 -5.24 2.57 5.73
C GLN A 23 -4.22 3.70 5.62
N LEU A 24 -3.00 3.41 5.16
CA LEU A 24 -1.97 4.42 4.92
C LEU A 24 -2.29 5.26 3.68
N SER A 25 -2.76 4.65 2.59
CA SER A 25 -3.15 5.39 1.39
C SER A 25 -4.29 6.39 1.65
N ASN A 26 -5.21 6.06 2.56
CA ASN A 26 -6.29 6.96 3.00
C ASN A 26 -5.81 8.15 3.86
N LYS A 27 -4.51 8.22 4.20
CA LYS A 27 -3.91 9.25 5.07
C LYS A 27 -2.87 10.12 4.33
N ASP A 28 -3.03 10.27 3.01
CA ASP A 28 -2.12 11.03 2.14
C ASP A 28 -0.66 10.53 2.19
N VAL A 29 -0.47 9.24 2.49
CA VAL A 29 0.85 8.59 2.45
C VAL A 29 1.02 7.93 1.09
N PHE A 30 2.16 8.16 0.44
CA PHE A 30 2.52 7.38 -0.74
C PHE A 30 2.97 5.99 -0.30
N VAL A 31 2.20 4.97 -0.70
CA VAL A 31 2.42 3.59 -0.26
C VAL A 31 3.05 2.78 -1.38
N ILE A 32 4.12 2.06 -1.04
CA ILE A 32 4.76 1.05 -1.88
C ILE A 32 4.46 -0.32 -1.27
N ILE A 33 3.87 -1.22 -2.05
CA ILE A 33 3.64 -2.61 -1.66
C ILE A 33 4.83 -3.44 -2.11
N ALA A 34 5.52 -4.08 -1.17
CA ALA A 34 6.63 -4.97 -1.41
C ALA A 34 6.23 -6.39 -1.03
N ASP A 35 5.84 -7.20 -1.99
CA ASP A 35 5.42 -8.58 -1.78
C ASP A 35 6.03 -9.48 -2.84
N ILE A 36 6.18 -10.77 -2.52
CA ILE A 36 6.61 -11.77 -3.51
C ILE A 36 5.50 -12.05 -4.51
N ASN A 37 4.23 -11.92 -4.09
CA ASN A 37 3.08 -12.04 -4.98
C ASN A 37 2.73 -10.67 -5.58
N GLU A 38 3.38 -10.35 -6.69
CA GLU A 38 3.16 -9.09 -7.42
C GLU A 38 1.71 -8.94 -7.89
N THR A 39 1.08 -10.02 -8.39
CA THR A 39 -0.30 -10.01 -8.88
C THR A 39 -1.29 -9.61 -7.78
N ASP A 40 -1.18 -10.21 -6.59
CA ASP A 40 -2.03 -9.82 -5.46
C ASP A 40 -1.71 -8.40 -4.98
N GLY A 41 -0.43 -7.99 -5.04
CA GLY A 41 -0.01 -6.61 -4.75
C GLY A 41 -0.66 -5.58 -5.68
N GLU A 42 -0.69 -5.85 -6.99
CA GLU A 42 -1.38 -5.02 -7.98
C GLU A 42 -2.89 -4.95 -7.72
N ALA A 43 -3.51 -6.06 -7.32
CA ALA A 43 -4.92 -6.06 -6.94
C ALA A 43 -5.19 -5.12 -5.76
N VAL A 44 -4.31 -5.09 -4.75
CA VAL A 44 -4.41 -4.14 -3.64
C VAL A 44 -4.24 -2.69 -4.11
N VAL A 45 -3.29 -2.41 -5.02
CA VAL A 45 -3.13 -1.07 -5.61
C VAL A 45 -4.39 -0.64 -6.34
N ASN A 46 -5.04 -1.53 -7.09
CA ASN A 46 -6.29 -1.24 -7.80
C ASN A 46 -7.47 -1.01 -6.83
N CYS A 47 -7.46 -1.61 -5.63
CA CYS A 47 -8.43 -1.27 -4.59
C CYS A 47 -8.23 0.13 -3.99
N ILE A 48 -7.03 0.71 -4.12
CA ILE A 48 -6.66 2.02 -3.55
C ILE A 48 -6.90 3.16 -4.57
N LYS A 49 -6.73 2.88 -5.86
CA LYS A 49 -6.93 3.86 -6.95
C LYS A 49 -8.43 4.11 -7.18
N ASN A 50 -8.97 5.16 -6.55
CA ASN A 50 -10.19 5.85 -7.00
C ASN A 50 -9.81 7.04 -7.87
#